data_AF-A0A1G7SDI3-F1
#
_entry.id   AF-A0A1G7SDI3-F1
#
_cell.length_a   1.000
_cell.length_b   1.000
_cell.length_c   1.000
_cell.angle_alpha   90.00
_cell.angle_beta   90.00
_cell.angle_gamma   90.00
#
_symmetry.space_group_name_H-M   'P 1'
#
loop_
_entity.id
_entity.type
_entity.pdbx_description
1 polymer ?
#
loop_
_entity_poly.entity_id
_entity_poly.type
_entity_poly.pdbx_seq_one_letter_code
_entity_poly.pdbx_strand_id
1 'polypeptide(L)'
;MADLPETDTYPAGVYQYETTTPAVGGAPNRATMAGAMNVPLLELANRTRWLKTRVDQLLGSVVAASTAVAGIVRLSTSTSSTATDMAATPSAVKAANDNANTRALAATIVAAAGLASGGGTLEADRTISVTAATQAEAEAGAINTRAMTPLRTAQAIAAAIASGVAQAGSAILSAISGLASNGIIVRTAAGAVEARAVVGGTGITVTNGNGVAGNPTAALTIATQAEAEAGTIDTKAMTPLRTAQAIA
;
A
#
# COMPACT_ATOMS: atom_id res chain seq x y z
N MET A 1 -48.51 -80.81 19.73
CA MET A 1 -49.45 -79.79 20.25
C MET A 1 -49.67 -78.80 19.12
N ALA A 2 -50.91 -78.44 18.81
CA ALA A 2 -51.19 -77.45 17.76
C ALA A 2 -51.08 -76.04 18.37
N ASP A 3 -50.24 -75.18 17.79
CA ASP A 3 -50.11 -73.80 18.22
C ASP A 3 -51.31 -72.96 17.78
N LEU A 4 -51.55 -71.87 18.50
CA LEU A 4 -52.61 -70.93 18.19
C LEU A 4 -52.22 -70.12 16.93
N PRO A 5 -53.02 -70.13 15.85
CA PRO A 5 -52.70 -69.37 14.65
C PRO A 5 -52.91 -67.86 14.87
N GLU A 6 -51.81 -67.16 15.14
CA GLU A 6 -51.81 -65.71 15.31
C GLU A 6 -51.85 -64.97 13.96
N THR A 7 -52.61 -63.88 13.92
CA THR A 7 -52.76 -62.99 12.78
C THR A 7 -52.30 -61.58 13.14
N ASP A 8 -51.76 -60.85 12.17
CA ASP A 8 -51.30 -59.47 12.35
C ASP A 8 -52.49 -58.50 12.31
N THR A 9 -53.30 -58.53 13.36
CA THR A 9 -54.48 -57.69 13.51
C THR A 9 -54.52 -57.08 14.90
N TYR A 10 -55.06 -55.87 15.02
CA TYR A 10 -55.32 -55.24 16.31
C TYR A 10 -56.83 -55.30 16.63
N PRO A 11 -57.31 -56.37 17.32
CA PRO A 11 -58.67 -56.45 17.80
C PRO A 11 -59.10 -55.21 18.60
N ALA A 12 -60.32 -54.72 18.36
CA ALA A 12 -60.88 -53.55 19.05
C ALA A 12 -60.99 -53.74 20.57
N GLY A 13 -61.16 -54.98 21.04
CA GLY A 13 -61.27 -55.35 22.44
C GLY A 13 -60.68 -56.73 22.69
N VAL A 14 -60.67 -57.14 23.96
CA VAL A 14 -60.49 -58.53 24.37
C VAL A 14 -61.85 -59.04 24.79
N TYR A 15 -62.25 -60.21 24.30
CA TYR A 15 -63.51 -60.83 24.66
C TYR A 15 -63.56 -61.06 26.17
N GLN A 16 -64.61 -60.56 26.81
CA GLN A 16 -64.93 -60.89 28.19
C GLN A 16 -65.83 -62.14 28.18
N TYR A 17 -65.56 -63.08 29.09
CA TYR A 17 -66.46 -64.21 29.26
C TYR A 17 -67.79 -63.74 29.83
N GLU A 18 -68.85 -63.98 29.08
CA GLU A 18 -70.23 -63.75 29.53
C GLU A 18 -70.77 -64.96 30.29
N THR A 19 -71.78 -64.77 31.14
CA THR A 19 -72.41 -65.84 31.94
C THR A 19 -73.10 -66.92 31.10
N THR A 20 -73.38 -66.62 29.83
CA THR A 20 -73.96 -67.54 28.85
C THR A 20 -72.92 -68.22 27.96
N THR A 21 -71.62 -67.92 28.13
CA THR A 21 -70.55 -68.46 27.28
C THR A 21 -70.30 -69.94 27.56
N PRO A 22 -70.46 -70.84 26.59
CA PRO A 22 -70.16 -72.26 26.79
C PRO A 22 -68.65 -72.49 27.01
N ALA A 23 -68.29 -73.30 28.01
CA ALA A 23 -66.90 -73.67 28.30
C ALA A 23 -66.36 -74.68 27.27
N VAL A 24 -66.07 -74.21 26.05
CA VAL A 24 -65.62 -75.03 24.93
C VAL A 24 -64.15 -74.73 24.61
N GLY A 25 -63.32 -75.78 24.62
CA GLY A 25 -61.93 -75.73 24.17
C GLY A 25 -61.78 -75.95 22.66
N GLY A 26 -60.55 -76.09 22.18
CA GLY A 26 -60.25 -76.26 20.75
C GLY A 26 -59.82 -74.96 20.07
N ALA A 27 -59.74 -74.99 18.74
CA ALA A 27 -59.28 -73.85 17.94
C ALA A 27 -60.24 -72.67 18.10
N PRO A 28 -59.77 -71.51 18.60
CA PRO A 28 -60.64 -70.36 18.82
C PRO A 28 -61.04 -69.70 17.50
N ASN A 29 -62.31 -69.31 17.39
CA ASN A 29 -62.83 -68.49 16.31
C ASN A 29 -63.81 -67.47 16.89
N ARG A 30 -63.47 -66.17 16.79
CA ARG A 30 -64.32 -65.10 17.30
C ARG A 30 -65.65 -64.96 16.55
N ALA A 31 -65.72 -65.27 15.26
CA ALA A 31 -66.95 -65.11 14.49
C ALA A 31 -68.00 -66.17 14.85
N THR A 32 -67.56 -67.39 15.19
CA THR A 32 -68.44 -68.53 15.48
C THR A 32 -68.47 -68.94 16.95
N MET A 33 -67.68 -68.29 17.81
CA MET A 33 -67.46 -68.67 19.22
C MET A 33 -66.98 -70.13 19.41
N ALA A 34 -66.43 -70.75 18.36
CA ALA A 34 -65.74 -72.03 18.50
C ALA A 34 -64.51 -71.84 19.38
N GLY A 35 -64.23 -72.80 20.28
CA GLY A 35 -63.11 -72.69 21.21
C GLY A 35 -63.17 -71.43 22.08
N ALA A 36 -64.36 -71.05 22.55
CA ALA A 36 -64.63 -69.81 23.27
C ALA A 36 -63.62 -69.51 24.40
N MET A 37 -63.17 -70.54 25.13
CA MET A 37 -62.19 -70.42 26.23
C MET A 37 -60.78 -69.98 25.80
N ASN A 38 -60.51 -69.95 24.49
CA ASN A 38 -59.22 -69.54 23.93
C ASN A 38 -59.33 -68.24 23.11
N VAL A 39 -60.54 -67.67 22.94
CA VAL A 39 -60.76 -66.44 22.15
C VAL A 39 -60.04 -65.23 22.75
N PRO A 40 -60.13 -64.94 24.07
CA PRO A 40 -59.38 -63.83 24.65
C PRO A 40 -57.87 -63.98 24.45
N LEU A 41 -57.33 -65.20 24.58
CA LEU A 41 -55.92 -65.49 24.37
C LEU A 41 -55.49 -65.22 22.91
N LEU A 42 -56.30 -65.62 21.92
CA LEU A 42 -56.05 -65.31 20.51
C LEU A 42 -55.97 -63.80 20.26
N GLU A 43 -56.85 -63.02 20.86
CA GLU A 43 -56.86 -61.57 20.68
C GLU A 43 -55.65 -60.88 21.30
N LEU A 44 -55.23 -61.31 22.49
CA LEU A 44 -53.98 -60.84 23.09
C LEU A 44 -52.77 -61.24 22.25
N ALA A 45 -52.75 -62.46 21.72
CA ALA A 45 -51.66 -62.94 20.87
C ALA A 45 -51.59 -62.14 19.54
N ASN A 46 -52.73 -61.90 18.89
CA ASN A 46 -52.82 -61.06 17.69
C ASN A 46 -52.35 -59.62 17.96
N ARG A 47 -52.78 -59.01 19.08
CA ARG A 47 -52.32 -57.67 19.48
C ARG A 47 -50.81 -57.65 19.72
N THR A 48 -50.27 -58.65 20.39
CA THR A 48 -48.82 -58.77 20.64
C THR A 48 -48.04 -58.87 19.33
N ARG A 49 -48.51 -59.71 18.39
CA ARG A 49 -47.92 -59.83 17.05
C ARG A 49 -47.97 -58.50 16.29
N TRP A 50 -49.12 -57.82 16.29
CA TRP A 50 -49.28 -56.52 15.64
C TRP A 50 -48.35 -55.44 16.21
N LEU A 51 -48.26 -55.37 17.55
CA LEU A 51 -47.33 -54.45 18.22
C LEU A 51 -45.89 -54.78 17.86
N LYS A 52 -45.51 -56.06 17.80
CA LYS A 52 -44.17 -56.48 17.40
C LYS A 52 -43.85 -56.08 15.96
N THR A 53 -44.74 -56.35 15.01
CA THR A 53 -44.59 -55.93 13.60
C THR A 53 -44.41 -54.40 13.52
N ARG A 54 -45.24 -53.65 14.24
CA ARG A 54 -45.20 -52.18 14.23
C ARG A 54 -43.92 -51.62 14.84
N VAL A 55 -43.45 -52.22 15.94
CA VAL A 55 -42.16 -51.85 16.58
C VAL A 55 -41.00 -52.17 15.64
N ASP A 56 -41.00 -53.32 14.97
CA ASP A 56 -39.95 -53.68 14.01
C ASP A 56 -39.93 -52.73 12.80
N GLN A 57 -41.10 -52.34 12.29
CA GLN A 57 -41.22 -51.32 11.24
C GLN A 57 -40.65 -49.97 11.68
N LEU A 58 -40.97 -49.52 12.91
CA LEU A 58 -40.45 -48.27 13.46
C LEU A 58 -38.94 -48.34 13.63
N LEU A 59 -38.41 -49.42 14.19
CA LEU A 59 -36.98 -49.61 14.39
C LEU A 59 -36.23 -49.65 13.05
N GLY A 60 -36.79 -50.34 12.04
CA GLY A 60 -36.23 -50.38 10.69
C GLY A 60 -36.28 -49.04 9.96
N SER A 61 -37.22 -48.15 10.30
CA SER A 61 -37.31 -46.80 9.72
C SER A 61 -36.32 -45.80 10.33
N VAL A 62 -35.75 -46.10 11.50
CA VAL A 62 -34.74 -45.27 12.16
C VAL A 62 -33.36 -45.62 11.61
N VAL A 63 -32.95 -44.89 10.58
CA VAL A 63 -31.61 -45.02 9.97
C VAL A 63 -30.75 -43.78 10.27
N ALA A 64 -29.43 -43.96 10.26
CA ALA A 64 -28.50 -42.84 10.29
C ALA A 64 -28.64 -42.01 9.01
N ALA A 65 -28.61 -40.68 9.11
CA ALA A 65 -28.63 -39.84 7.92
C ALA A 65 -27.32 -39.98 7.12
N SER A 66 -27.42 -39.78 5.82
CA SER A 66 -26.30 -39.60 4.91
C SER A 66 -26.60 -38.44 3.96
N THR A 67 -25.67 -38.12 3.07
CA THR A 67 -25.89 -37.12 2.02
C THR A 67 -26.89 -37.56 0.96
N ALA A 68 -27.23 -38.85 0.88
CA ALA A 68 -28.17 -39.41 -0.09
C ALA A 68 -29.51 -39.87 0.53
N VAL A 69 -29.52 -40.18 1.83
CA VAL A 69 -30.67 -40.75 2.54
C VAL A 69 -30.91 -39.98 3.84
N ALA A 70 -32.14 -39.48 4.03
CA ALA A 70 -32.52 -38.80 5.27
C ALA A 70 -32.54 -39.77 6.46
N GLY A 71 -32.20 -39.28 7.66
CA GLY A 71 -32.14 -40.08 8.88
C GLY A 71 -31.83 -39.23 10.11
N ILE A 72 -31.44 -39.88 11.21
CA ILE A 72 -31.08 -39.21 12.47
C ILE A 72 -29.57 -38.93 12.50
N VAL A 73 -29.18 -37.75 13.00
CA VAL A 73 -27.78 -37.32 13.19
C VAL A 73 -27.55 -36.86 14.63
N ARG A 74 -26.30 -36.98 15.09
CA ARG A 74 -25.87 -36.34 16.33
C ARG A 74 -25.46 -34.89 16.05
N LEU A 75 -25.83 -33.99 16.93
CA LEU A 75 -25.42 -32.59 16.86
C LEU A 75 -24.05 -32.42 17.53
N SER A 76 -23.21 -31.56 16.95
CA SER A 76 -21.91 -31.19 17.48
C SER A 76 -21.77 -29.68 17.54
N THR A 77 -21.21 -29.19 18.64
CA THR A 77 -20.90 -27.78 18.87
C THR A 77 -19.43 -27.45 18.60
N SER A 78 -18.62 -28.43 18.20
CA SER A 78 -17.19 -28.23 17.92
C SER A 78 -16.98 -27.50 16.60
N THR A 79 -16.10 -26.49 16.60
CA THR A 79 -15.70 -25.73 15.41
C THR A 79 -14.46 -26.30 14.71
N SER A 80 -13.87 -27.36 15.25
CA SER A 80 -12.67 -28.04 14.72
C SER A 80 -12.88 -29.53 14.47
N SER A 81 -14.13 -30.00 14.48
CA SER A 81 -14.47 -31.40 14.23
C SER A 81 -14.14 -31.80 12.80
N THR A 82 -13.58 -33.00 12.63
CA THR A 82 -13.37 -33.66 11.34
C THR A 82 -14.42 -34.74 11.05
N ALA A 83 -15.39 -34.92 11.94
CA ALA A 83 -16.46 -35.91 11.79
C ALA A 83 -17.35 -35.62 10.58
N THR A 84 -17.65 -36.65 9.79
CA THR A 84 -18.46 -36.56 8.57
C THR A 84 -19.90 -37.04 8.77
N ASP A 85 -20.24 -37.50 9.98
CA ASP A 85 -21.50 -38.14 10.37
C ASP A 85 -22.29 -37.35 11.43
N MET A 86 -21.83 -36.13 11.76
CA MET A 86 -22.47 -35.24 12.74
C MET A 86 -22.91 -33.94 12.07
N ALA A 87 -24.02 -33.36 12.54
CA ALA A 87 -24.47 -32.04 12.12
C ALA A 87 -23.95 -30.95 13.04
N ALA A 88 -23.53 -29.81 12.47
CA ALA A 88 -23.12 -28.64 13.24
C ALA A 88 -24.33 -27.92 13.84
N THR A 89 -24.21 -27.43 15.08
CA THR A 89 -25.21 -26.53 15.67
C THR A 89 -25.12 -25.12 15.09
N PRO A 90 -26.20 -24.32 15.13
CA PRO A 90 -26.14 -22.89 14.76
C PRO A 90 -25.06 -22.12 15.55
N SER A 91 -24.81 -22.50 16.81
CA SER A 91 -23.74 -21.90 17.63
C SER A 91 -22.34 -22.21 17.10
N ALA A 92 -22.08 -23.43 16.62
CA ALA A 92 -20.79 -23.78 16.00
C ALA A 92 -20.59 -23.04 14.68
N VAL A 93 -21.63 -22.96 13.85
CA VAL A 93 -21.59 -22.22 12.58
C VAL A 93 -21.33 -20.74 12.82
N LYS A 94 -22.01 -20.13 13.80
CA LYS A 94 -21.78 -18.74 14.17
C LYS A 94 -20.35 -18.52 14.65
N ALA A 95 -19.84 -19.37 15.55
CA ALA A 95 -18.47 -19.25 16.06
C ALA A 95 -17.40 -19.39 14.96
N ALA A 96 -17.60 -20.30 14.00
CA ALA A 96 -16.71 -20.43 12.85
C ALA A 96 -16.78 -19.20 11.91
N ASN A 97 -17.97 -18.65 11.69
CA ASN A 97 -18.16 -17.44 10.87
C ASN A 97 -17.53 -16.21 11.54
N ASP A 98 -17.77 -16.01 12.85
CA ASP A 98 -17.18 -14.93 13.63
C ASP A 98 -15.64 -15.01 13.55
N ASN A 99 -15.04 -16.21 13.72
CA ASN A 99 -13.61 -16.42 13.57
C ASN A 99 -13.09 -16.06 12.18
N ALA A 100 -13.78 -16.50 11.12
CA ALA A 100 -13.42 -16.19 9.74
C ALA A 100 -13.43 -14.68 9.48
N ASN A 101 -14.46 -13.97 9.95
CA ASN A 101 -14.56 -12.52 9.81
C ASN A 101 -13.45 -11.79 10.58
N THR A 102 -13.14 -12.23 11.81
CA THR A 102 -12.02 -11.69 12.58
C THR A 102 -10.69 -11.89 11.84
N ARG A 103 -10.43 -13.07 11.28
CA ARG A 103 -9.17 -13.36 10.57
C ARG A 103 -9.04 -12.62 9.24
N ALA A 104 -10.14 -12.45 8.50
CA ALA A 104 -10.14 -11.69 7.25
C ALA A 104 -9.70 -10.23 7.45
N LEU A 105 -10.12 -9.62 8.57
CA LEU A 105 -9.85 -8.22 8.88
C LEU A 105 -8.51 -8.01 9.61
N ALA A 106 -8.14 -8.90 10.54
CA ALA A 106 -6.93 -8.76 11.35
C ALA A 106 -5.62 -8.99 10.55
N ALA A 107 -5.68 -9.76 9.46
CA ALA A 107 -4.48 -10.14 8.70
C ALA A 107 -4.04 -9.11 7.65
N THR A 108 -4.81 -8.04 7.44
CA THR A 108 -4.54 -7.08 6.36
C THR A 108 -4.36 -5.67 6.93
N ILE A 109 -3.11 -5.27 7.16
CA ILE A 109 -2.74 -3.92 7.59
C ILE A 109 -2.16 -3.18 6.39
N VAL A 110 -2.67 -1.97 6.13
CA VAL A 110 -2.02 -1.03 5.21
C VAL A 110 -1.05 -0.19 6.04
N ALA A 111 0.25 -0.40 5.88
CA ALA A 111 1.27 0.39 6.56
C ALA A 111 1.66 1.61 5.70
N ALA A 112 1.56 2.82 6.27
CA ALA A 112 2.15 4.02 5.70
C ALA A 112 3.39 4.40 6.52
N ALA A 113 4.46 4.80 5.85
CA ALA A 113 5.68 5.26 6.47
C ALA A 113 6.38 6.33 5.61
N GLY A 114 7.35 7.03 6.19
CA GLY A 114 8.08 8.10 5.51
C GLY A 114 7.20 9.32 5.27
N LEU A 115 7.02 9.68 4.00
CA LEU A 115 6.21 10.84 3.59
C LEU A 115 4.70 10.57 3.61
N ALA A 116 4.32 9.29 3.53
CA ALA A 116 2.93 8.88 3.57
C ALA A 116 2.48 8.70 5.02
N SER A 117 1.30 9.23 5.32
CA SER A 117 0.61 9.07 6.59
C SER A 117 -0.77 8.46 6.36
N GLY A 118 -1.33 7.89 7.42
CA GLY A 118 -2.52 7.07 7.33
C GLY A 118 -2.17 5.59 7.54
N GLY A 119 -2.94 4.69 6.94
CA GLY A 119 -2.79 3.25 7.17
C GLY A 119 -3.47 2.74 8.45
N GLY A 120 -3.62 1.44 8.58
CA GLY A 120 -4.42 0.82 9.64
C GLY A 120 -5.01 -0.51 9.20
N THR A 121 -5.93 -1.05 9.99
CA THR A 121 -6.69 -2.24 9.67
C THR A 121 -7.68 -1.96 8.53
N LEU A 122 -8.00 -2.97 7.73
CA LEU A 122 -9.00 -2.89 6.65
C LEU A 122 -10.45 -3.09 7.15
N GLU A 123 -10.76 -2.65 8.37
CA GLU A 123 -12.12 -2.69 8.91
C GLU A 123 -13.04 -1.67 8.21
N ALA A 124 -12.45 -0.67 7.55
CA ALA A 124 -13.14 0.33 6.74
C ALA A 124 -12.23 0.79 5.59
N ASP A 125 -12.78 1.60 4.67
CA ASP A 125 -12.02 2.26 3.62
C ASP A 125 -10.85 3.05 4.19
N ARG A 126 -9.66 2.88 3.60
CA ARG A 126 -8.44 3.55 4.06
C ARG A 126 -7.90 4.56 3.07
N THR A 127 -7.69 5.78 3.56
CA THR A 127 -6.99 6.83 2.84
C THR A 127 -5.53 6.88 3.26
N ILE A 128 -4.64 6.90 2.28
CA ILE A 128 -3.21 7.20 2.45
C ILE A 128 -2.97 8.60 1.91
N SER A 129 -2.38 9.45 2.73
CA SER A 129 -2.15 10.86 2.40
C SER A 129 -0.67 11.18 2.39
N VAL A 130 -0.23 11.88 1.35
CA VAL A 130 1.08 12.50 1.29
C VAL A 130 0.86 14.00 1.41
N THR A 131 1.29 14.56 2.54
CA THR A 131 1.09 15.99 2.82
C THR A 131 2.20 16.79 2.15
N ALA A 132 1.80 17.74 1.29
CA ALA A 132 2.73 18.65 0.64
C ALA A 132 3.32 19.67 1.65
N ALA A 133 4.56 20.08 1.40
CA ALA A 133 5.16 21.22 2.06
C ALA A 133 4.41 22.52 1.70
N THR A 134 4.26 23.39 2.68
CA THR A 134 3.89 24.79 2.47
C THR A 134 5.06 25.57 1.87
N GLN A 135 4.82 26.80 1.41
CA GLN A 135 5.88 27.65 0.86
C GLN A 135 7.00 27.89 1.89
N ALA A 136 6.63 28.34 3.08
CA ALA A 136 7.59 28.67 4.14
C ALA A 136 8.41 27.44 4.55
N GLU A 137 7.77 26.27 4.65
CA GLU A 137 8.47 25.01 4.96
C GLU A 137 9.46 24.63 3.85
N ALA A 138 9.06 24.79 2.58
CA ALA A 138 9.91 24.50 1.42
C ALA A 138 11.11 25.44 1.33
N GLU A 139 10.91 26.73 1.58
CA GLU A 139 11.98 27.75 1.57
C GLU A 139 12.93 27.59 2.76
N ALA A 140 12.43 27.17 3.93
CA ALA A 140 13.26 26.90 5.10
C ALA A 140 14.09 25.60 4.97
N GLY A 141 13.60 24.60 4.22
CA GLY A 141 14.33 23.37 3.93
C GLY A 141 14.66 22.48 5.14
N ALA A 142 14.02 22.70 6.29
CA ALA A 142 14.34 22.01 7.55
C ALA A 142 13.53 20.72 7.81
N ILE A 143 12.48 20.46 7.01
CA ILE A 143 11.53 19.37 7.23
C ILE A 143 11.79 18.22 6.25
N ASN A 144 11.96 17.01 6.77
CA ASN A 144 12.16 15.77 6.00
C ASN A 144 10.93 14.85 5.96
N THR A 145 9.81 15.25 6.57
CA THR A 145 8.57 14.46 6.66
C THR A 145 7.47 14.94 5.69
N ARG A 146 7.77 15.92 4.84
CA ARG A 146 6.80 16.52 3.89
C ARG A 146 7.28 16.43 2.45
N ALA A 147 6.33 16.27 1.53
CA ALA A 147 6.65 16.13 0.11
C ALA A 147 6.81 17.50 -0.57
N MET A 148 7.85 17.64 -1.40
CA MET A 148 8.03 18.78 -2.30
C MET A 148 7.24 18.57 -3.58
N THR A 149 6.41 19.55 -3.96
CA THR A 149 5.74 19.57 -5.26
C THR A 149 6.58 20.36 -6.28
N PRO A 150 6.31 20.24 -7.59
CA PRO A 150 7.01 21.04 -8.60
C PRO A 150 6.93 22.56 -8.33
N LEU A 151 5.76 23.03 -7.87
CA LEU A 151 5.57 24.43 -7.49
C LEU A 151 6.47 24.84 -6.32
N ARG A 152 6.49 24.04 -5.24
CA ARG A 152 7.30 24.34 -4.05
C ARG A 152 8.80 24.28 -4.36
N THR A 153 9.20 23.38 -5.26
CA THR A 153 10.59 23.29 -5.74
C THR A 153 10.99 24.56 -6.50
N ALA A 154 10.15 25.03 -7.43
CA ALA A 154 10.41 26.28 -8.14
C ALA A 154 10.48 27.49 -7.21
N GLN A 155 9.59 27.57 -6.22
CA GLN A 155 9.57 28.64 -5.22
C GLN A 155 10.81 28.63 -4.33
N ALA A 156 11.21 27.46 -3.80
CA ALA A 156 12.41 27.33 -2.98
C ALA A 156 13.68 27.73 -3.74
N ILE A 157 13.81 27.35 -5.01
CA ILE A 157 14.92 27.77 -5.87
C ILE A 157 14.89 29.28 -6.10
N ALA A 158 13.72 29.85 -6.43
CA ALA A 158 13.60 31.29 -6.63
C ALA A 158 13.94 32.09 -5.36
N ALA A 159 13.53 31.61 -4.19
CA ALA A 159 13.87 32.21 -2.91
C ALA A 159 15.38 32.12 -2.61
N ALA A 160 16.02 30.99 -2.91
CA ALA A 160 17.47 30.82 -2.78
C ALA A 160 18.26 31.75 -3.72
N ILE A 161 17.74 32.02 -4.93
CA ILE A 161 18.32 32.99 -5.85
C ILE A 161 18.13 34.41 -5.31
N ALA A 162 16.95 34.75 -4.82
CA ALA A 162 16.66 36.08 -4.26
C ALA A 162 17.48 36.39 -3.00
N SER A 163 17.78 35.38 -2.18
CA SER A 163 18.65 35.51 -1.00
C SER A 163 20.15 35.51 -1.33
N GLY A 164 20.53 35.25 -2.59
CA GLY A 164 21.92 35.18 -3.03
C GLY A 164 22.67 33.91 -2.59
N VAL A 165 21.96 32.92 -2.01
CA VAL A 165 22.53 31.61 -1.66
C VAL A 165 22.78 30.78 -2.92
N ALA A 166 21.98 31.00 -3.96
CA ALA A 166 22.17 30.46 -5.31
C ALA A 166 22.28 31.58 -6.33
N GLN A 167 23.02 31.35 -7.41
CA GLN A 167 23.12 32.30 -8.52
C GLN A 167 22.29 31.81 -9.70
N ALA A 168 21.50 32.71 -10.29
CA ALA A 168 20.85 32.44 -11.56
C ALA A 168 21.90 32.18 -12.66
N GLY A 169 21.56 31.36 -13.64
CA GLY A 169 22.42 31.12 -14.80
C GLY A 169 22.81 32.43 -15.48
N SER A 170 24.12 32.71 -15.54
CA SER A 170 24.67 33.94 -16.15
C SER A 170 25.73 33.58 -17.17
N ALA A 171 25.48 33.93 -18.44
CA ALA A 171 26.41 33.68 -19.54
C ALA A 171 27.77 34.38 -19.31
N ILE A 172 27.77 35.58 -18.73
CA ILE A 172 29.00 36.31 -18.40
C ILE A 172 29.77 35.60 -17.29
N LEU A 173 29.09 35.11 -16.25
CA LEU A 173 29.78 34.44 -15.15
C LEU A 173 30.42 33.12 -15.61
N SER A 174 29.71 32.37 -16.46
CA SER A 174 30.23 31.17 -17.13
C SER A 174 31.46 31.50 -17.99
N ALA A 175 31.38 32.56 -18.79
CA ALA A 175 32.50 32.98 -19.65
C ALA A 175 33.72 33.43 -18.83
N ILE A 176 33.52 34.15 -17.73
CA ILE A 176 34.62 34.57 -16.83
C ILE A 176 35.24 33.35 -16.14
N SER A 177 34.43 32.43 -15.61
CA SER A 177 34.95 31.23 -14.92
C SER A 177 35.69 30.28 -15.85
N GLY A 178 35.35 30.28 -17.14
CA GLY A 178 36.00 29.48 -18.18
C GLY A 178 37.21 30.17 -18.82
N LEU A 179 37.56 31.40 -18.43
CA LEU A 179 38.62 32.14 -19.07
C LEU A 179 39.99 31.59 -18.68
N ALA A 180 40.75 31.10 -19.66
CA ALA A 180 42.07 30.49 -19.45
C ALA A 180 43.23 31.50 -19.33
N SER A 181 42.95 32.80 -19.20
CA SER A 181 43.96 33.87 -19.19
C SER A 181 43.69 34.89 -18.09
N ASN A 182 44.74 35.33 -17.42
CA ASN A 182 44.68 36.35 -16.38
C ASN A 182 44.81 37.77 -16.97
N GLY A 183 44.38 38.77 -16.21
CA GLY A 183 44.64 40.18 -16.50
C GLY A 183 43.38 41.02 -16.51
N ILE A 184 43.37 42.07 -17.34
CA ILE A 184 42.21 42.96 -17.49
C ILE A 184 41.14 42.25 -18.31
N ILE A 185 40.03 41.91 -17.67
CA ILE A 185 38.91 41.22 -18.32
C ILE A 185 37.96 42.24 -18.92
N VAL A 186 37.73 42.13 -20.23
CA VAL A 186 36.75 42.95 -20.93
C VAL A 186 35.62 42.08 -21.46
N ARG A 187 34.43 42.67 -21.51
CA ARG A 187 33.29 42.07 -22.22
C ARG A 187 33.38 42.44 -23.68
N THR A 188 33.61 41.46 -24.54
CA THR A 188 33.72 41.66 -25.99
C THR A 188 32.38 41.53 -26.71
N ALA A 189 31.45 40.75 -26.13
CA ALA A 189 30.06 40.63 -26.60
C ALA A 189 29.14 40.16 -25.45
N ALA A 190 27.85 39.99 -25.73
CA ALA A 190 26.93 39.36 -24.78
C ALA A 190 27.40 37.92 -24.48
N GLY A 191 27.74 37.64 -23.21
CA GLY A 191 28.21 36.32 -22.80
C GLY A 191 29.65 35.97 -23.23
N ALA A 192 30.43 36.91 -23.75
CA ALA A 192 31.82 36.69 -24.14
C ALA A 192 32.76 37.64 -23.39
N VAL A 193 33.87 37.10 -22.90
CA VAL A 193 34.92 37.86 -22.25
C VAL A 193 36.28 37.44 -22.78
N GLU A 194 37.21 38.38 -22.81
CA GLU A 194 38.61 38.14 -23.16
C GLU A 194 39.53 38.92 -22.20
N ALA A 195 40.72 38.39 -21.98
CA ALA A 195 41.80 39.14 -21.34
C ALA A 195 42.44 40.07 -22.35
N ARG A 196 42.64 41.34 -21.98
CA ARG A 196 43.38 42.33 -22.78
C ARG A 196 44.47 42.99 -21.96
N ALA A 197 45.40 43.62 -22.66
CA ALA A 197 46.43 44.46 -22.06
C ALA A 197 46.31 45.89 -22.62
N VAL A 198 46.61 46.87 -21.78
CA VAL A 198 46.89 48.23 -22.22
C VAL A 198 48.25 48.22 -22.92
N VAL A 199 48.28 48.70 -24.15
CA VAL A 199 49.49 48.79 -24.96
C VAL A 199 49.74 50.27 -25.25
N GLY A 200 50.96 50.73 -25.01
CA GLY A 200 51.36 52.10 -25.30
C GLY A 200 51.46 52.33 -26.81
N GLY A 201 50.92 53.45 -27.28
CA GLY A 201 51.19 53.95 -28.63
C GLY A 201 52.56 54.61 -28.74
N THR A 202 52.87 55.17 -29.91
CA THR A 202 54.10 55.93 -30.13
C THR A 202 54.28 57.01 -29.07
N GLY A 203 55.46 57.04 -28.43
CA GLY A 203 55.78 58.00 -27.36
C GLY A 203 55.24 57.63 -25.98
N ILE A 204 54.47 56.54 -25.81
CA ILE A 204 53.94 56.13 -24.51
C ILE A 204 54.53 54.80 -24.10
N THR A 205 55.20 54.77 -22.93
CA THR A 205 55.65 53.53 -22.31
C THR A 205 54.57 53.05 -21.34
N VAL A 206 54.12 51.80 -21.49
CA VAL A 206 53.19 51.15 -20.55
C VAL A 206 53.92 50.03 -19.79
N THR A 207 53.90 50.09 -18.46
CA THR A 207 54.41 49.02 -17.58
C THR A 207 53.23 48.26 -16.96
N ASN A 208 53.37 46.95 -16.76
CA ASN A 208 52.31 46.06 -16.25
C ASN A 208 50.98 46.19 -17.01
N GLY A 209 51.02 46.30 -18.34
CA GLY A 209 49.84 46.63 -19.15
C GLY A 209 48.66 45.66 -19.03
N ASN A 210 48.88 44.41 -18.65
CA ASN A 210 47.82 43.42 -18.40
C ASN A 210 47.31 43.39 -16.95
N GLY A 211 47.90 44.17 -16.04
CA GLY A 211 47.52 44.24 -14.63
C GLY A 211 47.88 43.02 -13.79
N VAL A 212 48.53 42.00 -14.36
CA VAL A 212 48.80 40.72 -13.64
C VAL A 212 49.97 40.87 -12.66
N ALA A 213 51.05 41.52 -13.10
CA ALA A 213 52.27 41.70 -12.29
C ALA A 213 52.23 42.94 -11.38
N GLY A 214 51.18 43.73 -11.45
CA GLY A 214 51.01 44.99 -10.70
C GLY A 214 50.08 45.95 -11.44
N ASN A 215 49.84 47.13 -10.85
CA ASN A 215 49.00 48.15 -11.47
C ASN A 215 49.60 48.61 -12.82
N PRO A 216 48.79 48.69 -13.90
CA PRO A 216 49.24 49.29 -15.15
C PRO A 216 49.64 50.75 -14.92
N THR A 217 50.81 51.16 -15.44
CA THR A 217 51.25 52.56 -15.44
C THR A 217 51.61 52.98 -16.86
N ALA A 218 51.33 54.23 -17.20
CA ALA A 218 51.67 54.82 -18.50
C ALA A 218 52.48 56.09 -18.28
N ALA A 219 53.56 56.25 -19.04
CA ALA A 219 54.43 57.41 -18.99
C ALA A 219 54.74 57.92 -20.41
N LEU A 220 54.82 59.24 -20.55
CA LEU A 220 55.28 59.86 -21.79
C LEU A 220 56.80 59.67 -21.90
N THR A 221 57.25 59.24 -23.07
CA THR A 221 58.66 59.04 -23.38
C THR A 221 59.24 60.34 -23.90
N ILE A 222 60.11 60.96 -23.10
CA ILE A 222 60.70 62.26 -23.39
C ILE A 222 62.03 62.09 -24.15
N ALA A 223 62.25 62.91 -25.16
CA ALA A 223 63.51 62.98 -25.89
C ALA A 223 64.66 63.41 -24.97
N THR A 224 65.80 62.73 -25.08
CA THR A 224 67.05 63.22 -24.48
C THR A 224 67.56 64.43 -25.25
N GLN A 225 68.55 65.14 -24.69
CA GLN A 225 69.12 66.31 -25.36
C GLN A 225 69.68 65.99 -26.76
N ALA A 226 70.52 64.95 -26.83
CA ALA A 226 71.15 64.54 -28.08
C ALA A 226 70.13 64.12 -29.13
N GLU A 227 69.04 63.46 -28.71
CA GLU A 227 67.95 63.06 -29.60
C GLU A 227 67.17 64.28 -30.12
N ALA A 228 66.97 65.29 -29.26
CA ALA A 228 66.32 66.54 -29.64
C ALA A 228 67.17 67.35 -30.65
N GLU A 229 68.48 67.43 -30.45
CA GLU A 229 69.43 68.12 -31.33
C GLU A 229 69.60 67.38 -32.68
N ALA A 230 69.61 66.04 -32.66
CA ALA A 230 69.74 65.24 -33.87
C ALA A 230 68.50 65.28 -34.77
N GLY A 231 67.30 65.53 -34.21
CA GLY A 231 66.07 65.80 -34.98
C GLY A 231 65.55 64.65 -35.86
N THR A 232 66.05 63.42 -35.66
CA THR A 232 65.71 62.24 -36.50
C THR A 232 64.65 61.33 -35.88
N ILE A 233 64.29 61.52 -34.61
CA ILE A 233 63.36 60.65 -33.88
C ILE A 233 61.95 61.27 -33.89
N ASP A 234 60.99 60.55 -34.45
CA ASP A 234 59.56 60.91 -34.51
C ASP A 234 58.71 60.25 -33.41
N THR A 235 59.34 59.46 -32.52
CA THR A 235 58.64 58.63 -31.53
C THR A 235 58.72 59.13 -30.09
N LYS A 236 59.39 60.26 -29.81
CA LYS A 236 59.55 60.82 -28.46
C LYS A 236 59.03 62.25 -28.38
N ALA A 237 58.48 62.62 -27.23
CA ALA A 237 57.97 63.98 -27.01
C ALA A 237 59.08 64.95 -26.60
N MET A 238 59.01 66.18 -27.10
CA MET A 238 59.87 67.29 -26.73
C MET A 238 59.28 68.04 -25.53
N THR A 239 60.10 68.32 -24.52
CA THR A 239 59.73 69.28 -23.46
C THR A 239 60.16 70.68 -23.88
N PRO A 240 59.55 71.74 -23.30
CA PRO A 240 59.96 73.13 -23.60
C PRO A 240 61.47 73.38 -23.46
N LEU A 241 62.13 72.72 -22.49
CA LEU A 241 63.58 72.80 -22.31
C LEU A 241 64.34 72.14 -23.46
N ARG A 242 63.90 70.97 -23.94
CA ARG A 242 64.56 70.26 -25.06
C ARG A 242 64.38 71.01 -26.37
N THR A 243 63.22 71.64 -26.57
CA THR A 243 62.99 72.53 -27.72
C THR A 243 63.92 73.73 -27.69
N ALA A 244 64.07 74.39 -26.55
CA ALA A 244 64.99 75.52 -26.42
C ALA A 244 66.46 75.12 -26.66
N GLN A 245 66.87 73.92 -26.23
CA GLN A 245 68.23 73.40 -26.44
C GLN A 245 68.51 73.03 -27.91
N ALA A 246 67.55 72.49 -28.64
CA ALA A 246 67.73 72.06 -30.02
C ALA A 246 67.79 73.22 -31.05
N ILE A 247 67.37 74.43 -30.67
CA ILE A 247 67.36 75.62 -31.55
C ILE A 247 68.45 76.65 -31.21
N ALA A 248 69.22 76.42 -30.15
CA ALA A 248 70.31 77.28 -29.69
C ALA A 248 71.63 76.88 -30.39
#